data_AF-A0A522MBA4-F1
#
_entry.id   AF-A0A522MBA4-F1
#
_cell.length_a   1.000
_cell.length_b   1.000
_cell.length_c   1.000
_cell.angle_alpha   90.00
_cell.angle_beta   90.00
_cell.angle_gamma   90.00
#
_symmetry.space_group_name_H-M   'P 1'
#
loop_
_entity.id
_entity.type
_entity.pdbx_description
1 polymer ?
#
loop_
_entity_poly.entity_id
_entity_poly.type
_entity_poly.pdbx_seq_one_letter_code
_entity_poly.pdbx_strand_id
1 'polypeptide(L)'
;MQMIYNSPNYCVVEFAPQADHLAMNAGGYEIVDKNAQREIFIDGALAAQFREHVRKLIEEEPTLDEVDEFLGQFDSLMTQPVVLH
;
A
#
# COMPACT_ATOMS: atom_id res chain seq x y z
N MET A 1 10.80 3.30 -5.28
CA MET A 1 9.36 3.43 -5.59
C MET A 1 9.03 2.49 -6.72
N GLN A 2 8.40 1.36 -6.39
CA GLN A 2 7.99 0.32 -7.32
C GLN A 2 6.48 0.20 -7.22
N MET A 3 5.74 0.53 -8.28
CA MET A 3 4.29 0.29 -8.30
C MET A 3 4.06 -1.22 -8.42
N ILE A 4 3.51 -1.83 -7.38
CA ILE A 4 3.26 -3.27 -7.30
C ILE A 4 1.82 -3.63 -7.69
N TYR A 5 0.90 -2.66 -7.60
CA TYR A 5 -0.50 -2.83 -7.98
C TYR A 5 -1.10 -1.51 -8.46
N ASN A 6 -1.95 -1.59 -9.49
CA ASN A 6 -2.60 -0.42 -10.08
C ASN A 6 -3.94 -0.81 -10.72
N SER A 7 -5.04 -0.47 -10.06
CA SER A 7 -6.40 -0.62 -10.56
C SER A 7 -7.03 0.74 -10.88
N PRO A 8 -8.25 0.78 -11.45
CA PRO A 8 -8.99 2.02 -11.63
C PRO A 8 -9.32 2.72 -10.30
N ASN A 9 -9.49 1.98 -9.20
CA ASN A 9 -9.90 2.53 -7.90
C ASN A 9 -8.71 2.78 -6.98
N TYR A 10 -7.74 1.86 -6.93
CA TYR A 10 -6.62 1.93 -6.00
C TYR A 10 -5.26 1.76 -6.70
N CYS A 11 -4.22 2.25 -6.04
CA CYS A 11 -2.84 2.06 -6.45
C CYS A 11 -1.99 1.74 -5.22
N VAL A 12 -1.08 0.75 -5.34
CA VAL A 12 -0.13 0.40 -4.28
C VAL A 12 1.29 0.58 -4.79
N VAL A 13 2.06 1.39 -4.08
CA VAL A 13 3.47 1.66 -4.35
C VAL A 13 4.31 1.10 -3.20
N GLU A 14 5.25 0.23 -3.53
CA GLU A 14 6.26 -0.25 -2.61
C GLU A 14 7.48 0.67 -2.61
N PHE A 15 7.94 0.99 -1.42
CA PHE A 15 9.18 1.71 -1.15
C PHE A 15 10.19 0.67 -0.65
N ALA A 16 11.14 0.33 -1.50
CA ALA A 16 12.23 -0.57 -1.14
C ALA A 16 12.97 -0.07 0.10
N PRO A 17 13.44 -0.97 0.98
CA PRO A 17 14.21 -0.59 2.15
C PRO A 17 15.46 0.19 1.73
N GLN A 18 15.59 1.41 2.23
CA GLN A 18 16.77 2.23 1.99
C GLN A 18 17.68 2.10 3.20
N ALA A 19 18.80 1.40 3.02
CA ALA A 19 19.77 1.11 4.08
C ALA A 19 20.35 2.36 4.78
N ASP A 20 20.21 3.54 4.18
CA ASP A 20 20.71 4.82 4.70
C ASP A 20 19.67 5.57 5.56
N HIS A 21 18.40 5.15 5.55
CA HIS A 21 17.33 5.78 6.31
C HIS A 21 16.85 4.85 7.44
N LEU A 22 17.17 5.20 8.69
CA LEU A 22 16.79 4.42 9.89
C LEU A 22 15.28 4.12 9.97
N ALA A 23 14.44 5.05 9.51
CA ALA A 23 12.98 4.88 9.46
C ALA A 23 12.49 4.03 8.26
N MET A 24 13.29 3.88 7.20
CA MET A 24 12.97 3.06 6.01
C MET A 24 13.82 1.81 5.89
N ASN A 25 14.45 1.36 6.96
CA ASN A 25 15.26 0.14 6.97
C ASN A 25 14.46 -1.12 6.56
N ALA A 26 13.15 -1.13 6.81
CA ALA A 26 12.24 -2.21 6.41
C ALA A 26 11.48 -1.93 5.10
N GLY A 27 11.61 -0.73 4.54
CA GLY A 27 10.77 -0.25 3.44
C GLY A 27 9.42 0.27 3.93
N GLY A 28 8.55 0.63 3.00
CA GLY A 28 7.20 1.12 3.25
C GLY A 28 6.26 0.83 2.09
N TYR A 29 4.97 1.00 2.30
CA TYR A 29 3.94 0.84 1.29
C TYR A 29 3.03 2.06 1.31
N GLU A 30 2.66 2.53 0.13
CA GLU A 30 1.70 3.61 -0.02
C GLU A 30 0.49 3.08 -0.77
N ILE A 31 -0.68 3.28 -0.18
CA ILE A 31 -1.95 2.93 -0.80
C ILE A 31 -2.66 4.24 -1.13
N VAL A 32 -3.01 4.39 -2.40
CA VAL A 32 -3.69 5.57 -2.94
C VAL A 32 -5.07 5.16 -3.41
N ASP A 33 -6.11 5.74 -2.82
CA ASP A 33 -7.48 5.74 -3.31
C ASP A 33 -7.66 6.86 -4.33
N LYS A 34 -7.95 6.47 -5.58
CA LYS A 34 -8.18 7.38 -6.70
C LYS A 34 -9.61 7.93 -6.72
N ASN A 35 -10.57 7.22 -6.17
CA ASN A 35 -11.96 7.66 -6.07
C ASN A 35 -12.10 8.75 -5.01
N ALA A 36 -11.57 8.51 -3.81
CA ALA A 36 -11.65 9.46 -2.72
C ALA A 36 -10.52 10.49 -2.70
N GLN A 37 -9.49 10.31 -3.53
CA GLN A 37 -8.27 11.12 -3.53
C GLN A 37 -7.64 11.15 -2.13
N ARG A 38 -7.55 9.97 -1.50
CA ARG A 38 -6.93 9.78 -0.19
C ARG A 38 -5.81 8.78 -0.28
N GLU A 39 -4.84 8.91 0.62
CA GLU A 39 -3.73 7.99 0.69
C GLU A 39 -3.38 7.63 2.13
N ILE A 40 -2.66 6.54 2.27
CA ILE A 40 -2.04 6.15 3.51
C ILE A 40 -0.63 5.64 3.22
N PHE A 41 0.31 6.20 3.98
CA PHE A 41 1.67 5.69 4.03
C PHE A 41 1.80 4.71 5.19
N ILE A 42 2.30 3.52 4.89
CA ILE A 42 2.47 2.41 5.81
C ILE A 42 3.96 2.15 5.97
N ASP A 43 4.50 2.38 7.16
CA ASP A 43 5.90 2.14 7.50
C ASP A 43 6.08 1.31 8.78
N GLY A 44 7.34 0.98 9.09
CA GLY A 44 7.73 0.31 10.32
C GLY A 44 7.04 -1.04 10.56
N ALA A 45 6.44 -1.21 11.74
CA ALA A 45 5.78 -2.47 12.12
C ALA A 45 4.49 -2.73 11.32
N LEU A 46 3.83 -1.69 10.82
CA LEU A 46 2.65 -1.84 9.99
C LEU A 46 3.04 -2.28 8.57
N ALA A 47 4.16 -1.79 8.03
CA ALA A 47 4.70 -2.25 6.75
C ALA A 47 5.09 -3.72 6.77
N ALA A 48 5.65 -4.21 7.88
CA ALA A 48 5.95 -5.63 8.05
C ALA A 48 4.68 -6.49 7.97
N GLN A 49 3.60 -6.10 8.66
CA GLN A 49 2.31 -6.78 8.61
C GLN A 49 1.67 -6.70 7.22
N PHE A 50 1.71 -5.52 6.60
CA PHE A 50 1.18 -5.32 5.24
C PHE A 50 1.89 -6.24 4.24
N ARG A 51 3.23 -6.36 4.32
CA ARG A 51 4.00 -7.27 3.49
C ARG A 51 3.60 -8.73 3.68
N GLU A 52 3.33 -9.17 4.90
CA GLU A 52 2.82 -10.52 5.16
C GLU A 52 1.44 -10.73 4.54
N HIS A 53 0.54 -9.75 4.63
CA HIS A 53 -0.77 -9.81 3.98
C HIS A 53 -0.65 -9.83 2.46
N VAL A 54 0.15 -8.95 1.86
CA VAL A 54 0.40 -8.92 0.41
C VAL A 54 1.00 -10.25 -0.06
N ARG A 55 1.94 -10.83 0.69
CA ARG A 55 2.52 -12.13 0.34
C ARG A 55 1.46 -13.23 0.32
N LYS A 56 0.61 -13.31 1.35
CA LYS A 56 -0.50 -14.27 1.38
C LYS A 56 -1.47 -14.03 0.23
N LEU A 57 -1.81 -12.76 -0.03
CA LEU A 57 -2.68 -12.37 -1.12
C LEU A 57 -2.12 -12.84 -2.46
N ILE A 58 -0.83 -12.61 -2.73
CA ILE A 58 -0.13 -13.08 -3.95
C ILE A 58 -0.12 -14.61 -4.05
N GLU A 59 0.06 -15.34 -2.94
CA GLU A 59 0.00 -16.81 -2.93
C GLU A 59 -1.38 -17.34 -3.32
N GLU A 60 -2.44 -16.57 -3.10
CA GLU A 60 -3.81 -16.91 -3.49
C GLU A 60 -4.18 -16.48 -4.93
N GLU A 61 -3.22 -15.92 -5.70
CA GLU A 61 -3.44 -15.38 -7.06
C GLU A 61 -4.72 -14.51 -7.13
N PRO A 62 -4.73 -13.41 -6.37
CA PRO A 62 -5.93 -12.65 -6.10
C PRO A 62 -6.37 -11.93 -7.38
N THR A 63 -7.66 -11.88 -7.62
CA THR A 63 -8.21 -11.08 -8.71
C THR A 63 -8.15 -9.59 -8.37
N LEU A 64 -8.22 -8.72 -9.39
CA LEU A 64 -8.21 -7.26 -9.18
C LEU A 64 -9.27 -6.84 -8.14
N ASP A 65 -10.46 -7.43 -8.23
CA ASP A 65 -11.61 -7.16 -7.35
C ASP A 65 -11.32 -7.50 -5.88
N GLU A 66 -10.69 -8.64 -5.62
CA GLU A 66 -10.31 -9.05 -4.25
C GLU A 66 -9.26 -8.11 -3.64
N VAL A 67 -8.33 -7.63 -4.47
CA VAL A 67 -7.36 -6.62 -4.03
C VAL A 67 -8.08 -5.29 -3.77
N ASP A 68 -9.00 -4.86 -4.64
CA ASP A 68 -9.81 -3.65 -4.44
C ASP A 68 -10.64 -3.75 -3.13
N GLU A 69 -11.26 -4.89 -2.83
CA GLU A 69 -11.99 -5.14 -1.58
C GLU A 69 -11.05 -5.09 -0.35
N PHE A 70 -9.89 -5.74 -0.44
CA PHE A 70 -8.88 -5.70 0.63
C PHE A 70 -8.39 -4.27 0.90
N LEU A 71 -8.09 -3.50 -0.15
CA LEU A 71 -7.65 -2.11 -0.03
C LEU A 71 -8.77 -1.20 0.51
N GLY A 72 -10.03 -1.51 0.18
CA GLY A 72 -11.20 -0.84 0.75
C GLY A 72 -11.30 -0.95 2.27
N GLN A 73 -10.72 -1.99 2.89
CA GLN A 73 -10.64 -2.08 4.36
C GLN A 73 -9.75 -0.99 4.97
N PHE A 74 -8.79 -0.47 4.21
CA PHE A 74 -7.92 0.63 4.62
C PHE A 74 -8.54 2.00 4.43
N ASP A 75 -9.69 2.12 3.75
CA ASP A 75 -10.36 3.41 3.51
C ASP A 75 -10.61 4.18 4.83
N SER A 76 -11.00 3.46 5.89
CA SER A 76 -11.19 4.04 7.22
C SER A 76 -9.89 4.51 7.89
N LEU A 77 -8.74 3.99 7.45
CA LEU A 77 -7.40 4.37 7.92
C LEU A 77 -6.76 5.47 7.05
N MET A 78 -7.25 5.65 5.81
CA MET A 78 -6.80 6.69 4.88
C MET A 78 -7.29 8.07 5.35
N THR A 79 -6.46 8.72 6.15
CA THR A 79 -6.76 10.05 6.71
C THR A 79 -6.02 11.17 5.97
N GLN A 80 -5.06 10.84 5.11
CA GLN A 80 -4.25 11.83 4.40
C GLN A 80 -4.86 12.13 3.03
N PRO A 81 -5.08 13.41 2.67
CA PRO A 81 -5.50 13.76 1.32
C PRO A 81 -4.35 13.50 0.33
N VAL A 82 -4.68 13.01 -0.87
CA VAL A 82 -3.68 12.82 -1.93
C VAL A 82 -3.09 14.16 -2.30
N VAL A 83 -1.83 14.36 -1.95
CA VAL A 83 -1.10 15.54 -2.40
C VAL A 83 -0.43 15.13 -3.69
N LEU A 84 -0.93 15.65 -4.81
CA LEU A 84 -0.30 15.50 -6.12
C LEU A 84 1.21 15.80 -6.00
N HIS A 85 2.03 14.74 -6.07
CA HIS A 85 3.49 14.79 -6.12
C HIS A 85 4.00 15.05 -7.55
#